data_AF-A0A3P1SMU4-F1
#
_entry.id   AF-A0A3P1SMU4-F1
#
_cell.length_a   1.000
_cell.length_b   1.000
_cell.length_c   1.000
_cell.angle_alpha   90.00
_cell.angle_beta   90.00
_cell.angle_gamma   90.00
#
_symmetry.space_group_name_H-M   'P 1'
#
loop_
_entity.id
_entity.type
_entity.pdbx_description
1 polymer ?
#
loop_
_entity_poly.entity_id
_entity_poly.type
_entity_poly.pdbx_seq_one_letter_code
_entity_poly.pdbx_strand_id
1 'polypeptide(L)'
;MKAKILTTAFSLLLLNSPLALADCSDEQTWCETKCEVKHLGDDAAVTGCKSKCVAARAACSTKVGAETAWEATKDAADNTKSFFKGLTE
;
A
#
# COMPACT_ATOMS: atom_id res chain seq x y z
N MET A 1 -1.88 -12.89 34.83
CA MET A 1 -2.24 -11.70 34.03
C MET A 1 -1.15 -11.44 32.98
N LYS A 2 -1.08 -12.19 31.86
CA LYS A 2 -0.08 -11.93 30.80
C LYS A 2 -0.57 -12.20 29.36
N ALA A 3 -1.72 -12.86 29.17
CA ALA A 3 -2.18 -13.27 27.84
C ALA A 3 -3.06 -12.22 27.10
N LYS A 4 -3.61 -11.22 27.81
CA LYS A 4 -4.61 -10.30 27.23
C LYS A 4 -4.02 -9.14 26.42
N ILE A 5 -2.75 -8.79 26.66
CA ILE A 5 -2.07 -7.64 26.03
C ILE A 5 -1.53 -7.99 24.63
N LEU A 6 -1.18 -9.26 24.40
CA LEU A 6 -0.62 -9.72 23.12
C LEU A 6 -1.70 -9.82 22.02
N THR A 7 -2.93 -10.19 22.38
CA THR A 7 -4.05 -10.34 21.43
C THR A 7 -4.59 -8.99 20.92
N THR A 8 -4.52 -7.94 21.74
CA THR A 8 -5.00 -6.59 21.36
C THR A 8 -4.07 -5.87 20.39
N ALA A 9 -2.76 -6.16 20.41
CA ALA A 9 -1.79 -5.54 19.50
C ALA A 9 -1.85 -6.14 18.08
N PHE A 10 -2.12 -7.43 17.95
CA PHE A 10 -2.18 -8.12 16.66
C PHE A 10 -3.42 -7.71 15.82
N SER A 11 -4.48 -7.29 16.48
CA SER A 11 -5.75 -6.92 15.84
C SER A 11 -5.70 -5.53 15.18
N LEU A 12 -4.84 -4.63 15.64
CA LEU A 12 -4.68 -3.27 15.08
C LEU A 12 -3.82 -3.22 13.81
N LEU A 13 -2.97 -4.23 13.57
CA LEU A 13 -2.11 -4.32 12.38
C LEU A 13 -2.84 -4.82 11.13
N LEU A 14 -4.04 -5.42 11.28
CA LEU A 14 -4.80 -6.03 10.19
C LEU A 14 -5.81 -5.07 9.53
N LEU A 15 -5.99 -3.85 10.05
CA LEU A 15 -6.92 -2.86 9.47
C LEU A 15 -6.25 -1.87 8.51
N ASN A 16 -4.93 -1.89 8.35
CA ASN A 16 -4.24 -1.18 7.26
C ASN A 16 -4.38 -2.01 5.97
N SER A 17 -5.56 -1.87 5.37
CA SER A 17 -6.00 -2.45 4.11
C SER A 17 -4.86 -2.65 3.10
N PRO A 18 -4.55 -3.90 2.70
CA PRO A 18 -3.67 -4.17 1.56
C PRO A 18 -4.33 -3.86 0.22
N LEU A 19 -5.55 -3.31 0.17
CA LEU A 19 -6.35 -3.18 -1.05
C LEU A 19 -5.63 -2.40 -2.16
N ALA A 20 -4.95 -1.32 -1.81
CA ALA A 20 -4.18 -0.54 -2.77
C ALA A 20 -2.80 -1.14 -3.07
N LEU A 21 -2.26 -1.96 -2.16
CA LEU A 21 -1.04 -2.74 -2.40
C LEU A 21 -1.31 -3.98 -3.26
N ALA A 22 -2.53 -4.50 -3.21
CA ALA A 22 -3.04 -5.58 -4.04
C ALA A 22 -3.23 -5.08 -5.48
N ASP A 23 -3.85 -3.91 -5.68
CA ASP A 23 -4.01 -3.31 -7.01
C ASP A 23 -2.65 -3.09 -7.72
N CYS A 24 -1.64 -2.56 -7.00
CA CYS A 24 -0.28 -2.43 -7.54
C CYS A 24 0.41 -3.80 -7.82
N SER A 25 -0.01 -4.87 -7.14
CA SER A 25 0.51 -6.23 -7.33
C SER A 25 -0.13 -6.93 -8.51
N ASP A 26 -1.44 -6.78 -8.68
CA ASP A 26 -2.18 -7.27 -9.84
C ASP A 26 -1.71 -6.57 -11.13
N GLU A 27 -1.48 -5.25 -11.08
CA GLU A 27 -0.85 -4.49 -12.16
C GLU A 27 0.54 -5.03 -12.52
N GLN A 28 1.34 -5.44 -11.53
CA GLN A 28 2.65 -6.06 -11.80
C GLN A 28 2.48 -7.38 -12.52
N THR A 29 1.64 -8.30 -12.02
CA THR A 29 1.44 -9.61 -12.64
C THR A 29 0.90 -9.47 -14.07
N TRP A 30 -0.02 -8.54 -14.29
CA TRP A 30 -0.54 -8.24 -15.62
C TRP A 30 0.53 -7.67 -16.55
N CYS A 31 1.35 -6.73 -16.08
CA CYS A 31 2.47 -6.17 -16.84
C CYS A 31 3.51 -7.23 -17.20
N GLU A 32 3.88 -8.11 -16.26
CA GLU A 32 4.84 -9.19 -16.50
C GLU A 32 4.30 -10.19 -17.53
N THR A 33 3.02 -10.58 -17.42
CA THR A 33 2.37 -11.45 -18.40
C THR A 33 2.36 -10.80 -19.80
N LYS A 34 2.08 -9.50 -19.89
CA LYS A 34 2.16 -8.76 -21.15
C LYS A 34 3.57 -8.74 -21.72
N CYS A 35 4.60 -8.58 -20.88
CA CYS A 35 5.99 -8.63 -21.32
C CYS A 35 6.36 -10.01 -21.88
N GLU A 36 5.94 -11.09 -21.23
CA GLU A 36 6.18 -12.46 -21.69
C GLU A 36 5.50 -12.72 -23.04
N VAL A 37 4.23 -12.33 -23.19
CA VAL A 37 3.49 -12.50 -24.45
C VAL A 37 4.07 -11.63 -25.57
N LYS A 38 4.51 -10.41 -25.26
CA LYS A 38 5.00 -9.45 -26.27
C LYS A 38 6.43 -9.74 -26.73
N HIS A 39 7.25 -10.34 -25.87
CA HIS A 39 8.65 -10.67 -26.13
C HIS A 39 8.88 -12.19 -26.12
N LEU A 40 7.91 -12.96 -26.62
CA LEU A 40 8.00 -14.42 -26.77
C LEU A 40 9.27 -14.81 -27.56
N GLY A 41 10.16 -15.57 -26.92
CA GLY A 41 11.42 -16.03 -27.50
C GLY A 41 12.59 -15.05 -27.39
N ASP A 42 12.42 -13.91 -26.71
CA ASP A 42 13.49 -12.93 -26.47
C ASP A 42 13.60 -12.59 -24.96
N ASP A 43 14.33 -13.43 -24.22
CA ASP A 43 14.50 -13.30 -22.76
C ASP A 43 15.14 -11.98 -22.32
N ALA A 44 15.99 -11.38 -23.16
CA ALA A 44 16.61 -10.10 -22.88
C ALA A 44 15.57 -8.96 -22.88
N ALA A 45 14.68 -8.93 -23.88
CA ALA A 45 13.58 -7.98 -23.94
C ALA A 45 12.51 -8.26 -22.88
N VAL A 46 12.24 -9.53 -22.55
CA VAL A 46 11.36 -9.89 -21.41
C VAL A 46 11.93 -9.30 -20.12
N THR A 47 13.22 -9.49 -19.85
CA THR A 47 13.87 -8.98 -18.62
C THR A 47 13.86 -7.45 -18.57
N GLY A 48 14.19 -6.80 -19.68
CA GLY A 48 14.11 -5.34 -19.80
C GLY A 48 12.68 -4.81 -19.60
N CYS A 49 11.68 -5.51 -20.11
CA CYS A 49 10.27 -5.15 -19.93
C CYS A 49 9.81 -5.35 -18.48
N LYS A 50 10.13 -6.49 -17.84
CA LYS A 50 9.82 -6.78 -16.43
C LYS A 50 10.42 -5.75 -15.48
N SER A 51 11.63 -5.24 -15.77
CA SER A 51 12.26 -4.17 -14.98
C SER A 51 11.39 -2.90 -14.90
N LYS A 52 10.68 -2.56 -15.98
CA LYS A 52 9.74 -1.42 -16.01
C LYS A 52 8.49 -1.70 -15.19
N CYS A 53 7.99 -2.95 -15.20
CA CYS A 53 6.86 -3.35 -14.37
C CYS A 53 7.16 -3.19 -12.88
N VAL A 54 8.37 -3.57 -12.44
CA VAL A 54 8.81 -3.38 -11.05
C VAL A 54 8.90 -1.89 -10.68
N ALA A 55 9.43 -1.05 -11.58
CA ALA A 55 9.47 0.39 -11.38
C ALA A 55 8.05 1.00 -11.27
N ALA A 56 7.11 0.57 -12.11
CA ALA A 56 5.72 0.99 -12.06
C ALA A 56 5.05 0.58 -10.74
N ARG A 57 5.29 -0.66 -10.28
CA ARG A 57 4.82 -1.13 -8.97
C ARG A 57 5.37 -0.28 -7.82
N ALA A 58 6.65 0.08 -7.86
CA ALA A 58 7.27 0.92 -6.85
C ALA A 58 6.64 2.33 -6.83
N ALA A 59 6.40 2.92 -8.01
CA ALA A 59 5.74 4.21 -8.13
C ALA A 59 4.28 4.17 -7.60
N CYS A 60 3.53 3.13 -7.98
CA CYS A 60 2.17 2.88 -7.48
C CYS A 60 2.14 2.75 -5.96
N SER A 61 3.01 1.90 -5.40
CA SER A 61 3.11 1.67 -3.95
C SER A 61 3.49 2.94 -3.19
N THR A 62 4.34 3.77 -3.77
CA THR A 62 4.75 5.06 -3.17
C THR A 62 3.60 6.06 -3.17
N LYS A 63 2.84 6.15 -4.27
CA LYS A 63 1.68 7.04 -4.37
C LYS A 63 0.60 6.66 -3.35
N VAL A 64 0.26 5.38 -3.30
CA VAL A 64 -0.71 4.82 -2.34
C VAL A 64 -0.25 5.06 -0.89
N GLY A 65 1.03 4.82 -0.60
CA GLY A 65 1.59 5.05 0.74
C GLY A 65 1.54 6.53 1.14
N ALA A 66 1.82 7.44 0.21
CA ALA A 66 1.76 8.88 0.44
C ALA A 66 0.32 9.38 0.68
N GLU A 67 -0.65 8.93 -0.14
CA GLU A 67 -2.06 9.27 0.05
C GLU A 67 -2.59 8.74 1.39
N THR A 68 -2.24 7.50 1.75
CA THR A 68 -2.63 6.90 3.03
C THR A 68 -2.07 7.67 4.24
N ALA A 69 -0.78 8.07 4.18
CA ALA A 69 -0.15 8.83 5.26
C ALA A 69 -0.75 10.25 5.40
N TRP A 70 -1.13 10.87 4.28
CA TRP A 70 -1.78 12.18 4.28
C TRP A 70 -3.17 12.13 4.92
N GLU A 71 -4.02 11.19 4.51
CA GLU A 71 -5.36 11.02 5.10
C GLU A 71 -5.27 10.70 6.59
N ALA A 72 -4.36 9.81 7.01
CA ALA A 72 -4.15 9.52 8.44
C ALA A 72 -3.72 10.75 9.26
N THR A 73 -2.90 11.62 8.67
CA THR A 73 -2.48 12.88 9.32
C THR A 73 -3.64 13.84 9.48
N LYS A 74 -4.48 13.96 8.43
CA LYS A 74 -5.67 14.80 8.45
C LYS A 74 -6.68 14.32 9.50
N ASP A 75 -6.95 13.02 9.55
CA ASP A 75 -7.82 12.40 10.55
C ASP A 75 -7.30 12.67 11.98
N ALA A 76 -6.00 12.51 12.22
CA ALA A 76 -5.39 12.78 13.53
C ALA A 76 -5.52 14.25 13.97
N ALA A 77 -5.36 15.18 13.02
CA ALA A 77 -5.52 16.61 13.27
C ALA A 77 -6.97 16.98 13.59
N ASP A 78 -7.94 16.45 12.84
CA ASP A 78 -9.38 16.68 13.08
C ASP A 78 -9.84 16.05 14.41
N ASN A 79 -9.36 14.86 14.77
CA ASN A 79 -9.65 14.22 16.07
C ASN A 79 -9.07 15.03 17.24
N THR A 80 -7.83 15.52 17.11
CA THR A 80 -7.21 16.38 18.13
C THR A 80 -7.99 17.67 18.33
N LYS A 81 -8.39 18.33 17.23
CA LYS A 81 -9.17 19.56 17.28
C LYS A 81 -10.53 19.34 17.96
N SER A 82 -11.19 18.22 17.66
CA SER A 82 -12.47 17.83 18.27
C SER A 82 -12.34 17.58 19.77
N PHE A 83 -11.24 16.97 20.21
CA PHE A 83 -10.97 16.72 21.63
C PHE A 83 -10.76 18.02 22.42
N PHE A 84 -9.94 18.96 21.91
CA PHE A 84 -9.73 20.25 22.57
C PHE A 84 -11.00 21.11 22.63
N LYS A 85 -11.86 21.01 21.61
CA LYS A 85 -13.13 21.73 21.59
C LYS A 85 -14.09 21.21 22.68
N GLY A 86 -14.19 19.88 22.84
CA GLY A 86 -14.96 19.26 23.91
C GLY A 86 -14.38 19.44 25.32
N LEU A 87 -13.12 19.87 25.46
CA LEU A 87 -12.49 20.17 26.74
C LEU A 87 -12.64 21.65 27.17
N THR A 88 -13.06 22.52 26.25
CA THR A 88 -13.15 23.98 26.44
C THR A 88 -14.61 24.48 26.55
N GLU A 89 -15.58 23.63 26.22
CA GLU A 89 -17.02 23.80 26.54
C GLU A 89 -17.37 23.08 27.85
#